data_AF-A0A2I0NAA4-F1
#
_entry.id   AF-A0A2I0NAA4-F1
#
_cell.length_a   1.000
_cell.length_b   1.000
_cell.length_c   1.000
_cell.angle_alpha   90.00
_cell.angle_beta   90.00
_cell.angle_gamma   90.00
#
_symmetry.space_group_name_H-M   'P 1'
#
loop_
_entity.id
_entity.type
_entity.pdbx_description
1 polymer ?
#
loop_
_entity_poly.entity_id
_entity_poly.type
_entity_poly.pdbx_seq_one_letter_code
_entity_poly.pdbx_strand_id
1 'polypeptide(L)'
;MIEQILKYQNLDAELLKLEKDLESNDSRKQANLITKFVKDATDRTKQLNEEATTLIKELEKLKEVENKGVEHVVKLAKQELGELSEPELRDIEIKITNASKNLKELERRLITQMEKVKSVLLEFENTKKKIILARQKHKDHKEKYDAMLKEVTPKLEEMKKDLQKLEKIVDKELFDKYKELRKDGVFPILVPLQDGKACGGCRSSLPSSTIEKLKQNDTIRCENCRRIIYAK
;
A
#
# COMPACT_ATOMS: atom_id res chain seq x y z
N MET A 1 47.53 -10.14 0.42
CA MET A 1 46.27 -10.89 0.63
C MET A 1 45.12 -9.98 1.09
N ILE A 2 45.36 -9.09 2.05
CA ILE A 2 44.35 -8.16 2.59
C ILE A 2 43.74 -7.23 1.52
N GLU A 3 44.53 -6.77 0.55
CA GLU A 3 44.03 -5.89 -0.52
C GLU A 3 42.86 -6.48 -1.31
N GLN A 4 42.87 -7.78 -1.60
CA GLN A 4 41.83 -8.41 -2.42
C GLN A 4 40.50 -8.51 -1.66
N ILE A 5 40.55 -8.83 -0.36
CA ILE A 5 39.34 -8.88 0.46
C ILE A 5 38.82 -7.47 0.78
N LEU A 6 39.70 -6.46 0.84
CA LEU A 6 39.27 -5.05 0.94
C LEU A 6 38.57 -4.60 -0.35
N LYS A 7 39.08 -4.98 -1.52
CA LYS A 7 38.38 -4.76 -2.80
C LYS A 7 37.01 -5.45 -2.83
N TYR A 8 36.95 -6.70 -2.37
CA TYR A 8 35.69 -7.44 -2.23
C TYR A 8 34.71 -6.68 -1.32
N GLN A 9 35.16 -6.28 -0.13
CA GLN A 9 34.31 -5.57 0.83
C GLN A 9 33.78 -4.24 0.27
N ASN A 10 34.61 -3.48 -0.43
CA ASN A 10 34.18 -2.21 -1.02
C ASN A 10 33.10 -2.44 -2.09
N LEU A 11 33.31 -3.43 -2.97
CA LEU A 11 32.33 -3.78 -3.99
C LEU A 11 31.03 -4.33 -3.38
N ASP A 12 31.13 -5.12 -2.32
CA ASP A 12 29.99 -5.63 -1.54
C ASP A 12 29.24 -4.48 -0.83
N ALA A 13 29.95 -3.45 -0.34
CA ALA A 13 29.35 -2.24 0.23
C ALA A 13 28.54 -1.46 -0.82
N GLU A 14 29.10 -1.30 -2.01
CA GLU A 14 28.44 -0.62 -3.12
C GLU A 14 27.22 -1.41 -3.61
N LEU A 15 27.32 -2.74 -3.70
CA LEU A 15 26.22 -3.63 -4.07
C LEU A 15 25.06 -3.50 -3.07
N LEU A 16 25.34 -3.60 -1.77
CA LEU A 16 24.34 -3.38 -0.72
C LEU A 16 23.62 -2.06 -0.83
N LYS A 17 24.40 -0.99 -1.05
CA LYS A 17 23.85 0.35 -1.13
C LYS A 17 22.89 0.44 -2.31
N LEU A 18 23.29 -0.10 -3.46
CA LEU A 18 22.48 -0.10 -4.66
C LEU A 18 21.21 -0.96 -4.52
N GLU A 19 21.32 -2.13 -3.89
CA GLU A 19 20.16 -2.99 -3.57
C GLU A 19 19.19 -2.29 -2.62
N LYS A 20 19.71 -1.62 -1.58
CA LYS A 20 18.91 -0.85 -0.63
C LYS A 20 18.25 0.36 -1.29
N ASP A 21 18.94 1.06 -2.19
CA ASP A 21 18.39 2.19 -2.94
C ASP A 21 17.26 1.74 -3.89
N LEU A 22 17.37 0.54 -4.48
CA LEU A 22 16.30 -0.07 -5.28
C LEU A 22 15.10 -0.52 -4.43
N GLU A 23 15.35 -1.12 -3.26
CA GLU A 23 14.29 -1.53 -2.34
C GLU A 23 13.55 -0.31 -1.77
N SER A 24 14.29 0.72 -1.37
CA SER A 24 13.76 1.93 -0.77
C SER A 24 13.24 2.95 -1.81
N ASN A 25 13.31 2.62 -3.10
CA ASN A 25 12.93 3.51 -4.19
C ASN A 25 11.49 4.05 -4.05
N ASP A 26 11.37 5.38 -4.09
CA ASP A 26 10.10 6.06 -3.88
C ASP A 26 9.09 5.75 -5.00
N SER A 27 9.53 5.65 -6.26
CA SER A 27 8.62 5.32 -7.37
C SER A 27 8.01 3.92 -7.20
N ARG A 28 8.79 2.94 -6.72
CA ARG A 28 8.28 1.60 -6.38
C ARG A 28 7.27 1.65 -5.24
N LYS A 29 7.59 2.36 -4.15
CA LYS A 29 6.67 2.53 -3.00
C LYS A 29 5.37 3.20 -3.42
N GLN A 30 5.45 4.29 -4.19
CA GLN A 30 4.27 5.00 -4.68
C GLN A 30 3.44 4.13 -5.63
N ALA A 31 4.06 3.39 -6.56
CA ALA A 31 3.32 2.47 -7.43
C ALA A 31 2.56 1.39 -6.64
N ASN A 32 3.17 0.82 -5.58
CA ASN A 32 2.52 -0.14 -4.70
C ASN A 32 1.34 0.46 -3.93
N LEU A 33 1.51 1.66 -3.36
CA LEU A 33 0.43 2.38 -2.66
C LEU A 33 -0.73 2.69 -3.60
N ILE A 34 -0.43 3.12 -4.83
CA ILE A 34 -1.45 3.41 -5.83
C ILE A 34 -2.16 2.12 -6.27
N THR A 35 -1.45 1.01 -6.40
CA THR A 35 -2.06 -0.30 -6.71
C THR A 35 -3.09 -0.69 -5.66
N LYS A 36 -2.72 -0.55 -4.37
CA LYS A 36 -3.65 -0.81 -3.26
C LYS A 36 -4.85 0.13 -3.31
N PHE A 37 -4.62 1.43 -3.49
CA PHE A 37 -5.69 2.42 -3.63
C PHE A 37 -6.65 2.09 -4.77
N VAL A 38 -6.15 1.74 -5.96
CA VAL A 38 -6.97 1.39 -7.12
C VAL A 38 -7.81 0.15 -6.84
N LYS A 39 -7.25 -0.86 -6.15
CA LYS A 39 -7.99 -2.05 -5.73
C LYS A 39 -9.14 -1.68 -4.79
N ASP A 40 -8.83 -0.99 -3.70
CA ASP A 40 -9.81 -0.62 -2.67
C ASP A 40 -10.92 0.28 -3.25
N ALA A 41 -10.55 1.25 -4.10
CA ALA A 41 -11.50 2.11 -4.78
C ALA A 41 -12.38 1.35 -5.79
N THR A 42 -11.81 0.35 -6.48
CA THR A 42 -12.59 -0.51 -7.40
C THR A 42 -13.61 -1.34 -6.64
N ASP A 43 -13.22 -1.91 -5.50
CA ASP A 43 -14.16 -2.68 -4.67
C ASP A 43 -15.24 -1.77 -4.07
N ARG A 44 -14.90 -0.54 -3.66
CA ARG A 44 -15.90 0.47 -3.26
C ARG A 44 -16.88 0.81 -4.39
N THR A 45 -16.41 0.94 -5.64
CA THR A 45 -17.33 1.20 -6.77
C THR A 45 -18.30 0.06 -7.03
N LYS A 46 -17.90 -1.20 -6.77
CA LYS A 46 -18.83 -2.35 -6.86
C LYS A 46 -19.90 -2.27 -5.78
N GLN A 47 -19.51 -2.00 -4.54
CA GLN A 47 -20.44 -1.84 -3.41
C GLN A 47 -21.44 -0.71 -3.67
N LEU A 48 -20.96 0.45 -4.14
CA LEU A 48 -21.84 1.58 -4.50
C LEU A 48 -22.83 1.21 -5.60
N ASN A 49 -22.43 0.38 -6.56
CA ASN A 49 -23.32 -0.07 -7.63
C ASN A 49 -24.40 -1.05 -7.12
N GLU A 50 -24.04 -1.96 -6.22
CA GLU A 50 -24.97 -2.87 -5.55
C GLU A 50 -25.96 -2.10 -4.67
N GLU A 51 -25.47 -1.10 -3.92
CA GLU A 51 -26.28 -0.19 -3.11
C GLU A 51 -27.25 0.60 -3.98
N ALA A 52 -26.79 1.21 -5.07
CA ALA A 52 -27.64 1.94 -6.02
C ALA A 52 -28.73 1.04 -6.61
N THR A 53 -28.39 -0.19 -7.00
CA THR A 53 -29.34 -1.16 -7.54
C THR A 53 -30.43 -1.49 -6.52
N THR A 54 -30.06 -1.64 -5.25
CA THR A 54 -31.00 -1.92 -4.16
C THR A 54 -31.92 -0.72 -3.91
N LEU A 55 -31.35 0.48 -3.82
CA LEU A 55 -32.11 1.71 -3.59
C LEU A 55 -33.11 1.99 -4.73
N ILE A 56 -32.73 1.72 -5.98
CA ILE A 56 -33.62 1.87 -7.15
C ILE A 56 -34.81 0.91 -7.06
N LYS A 57 -34.58 -0.37 -6.74
CA LYS A 57 -35.66 -1.35 -6.55
C LYS A 57 -36.61 -0.96 -5.43
N GLU A 58 -36.08 -0.42 -4.34
CA GLU A 58 -36.91 0.10 -3.24
C GLU A 58 -37.74 1.31 -3.67
N LEU A 59 -37.15 2.23 -4.44
CA LEU A 59 -37.84 3.39 -4.98
C LEU A 59 -38.96 3.00 -5.94
N GLU A 60 -38.74 2.01 -6.81
CA GLU A 60 -39.77 1.45 -7.69
C GLU A 60 -40.95 0.89 -6.90
N LYS A 61 -40.68 0.11 -5.84
CA LYS A 61 -41.73 -0.42 -4.94
C LYS A 61 -42.50 0.69 -4.24
N LEU A 62 -41.82 1.72 -3.73
CA LEU A 62 -42.48 2.85 -3.07
C LEU A 62 -43.38 3.61 -4.04
N LYS A 63 -42.95 3.81 -5.29
CA LYS A 63 -43.78 4.42 -6.34
C LYS A 63 -44.99 3.57 -6.71
N GLU A 64 -44.86 2.24 -6.72
CA GLU A 64 -46.00 1.36 -6.97
C GLU A 64 -47.05 1.48 -5.86
N VAL A 65 -46.62 1.55 -4.60
CA VAL A 65 -47.52 1.76 -3.46
C VAL A 65 -48.18 3.14 -3.53
N GLU A 66 -47.43 4.17 -3.95
CA GLU A 66 -47.94 5.54 -4.11
C GLU A 66 -49.04 5.58 -5.17
N ASN A 67 -48.78 5.02 -6.34
CA ASN A 67 -49.76 4.96 -7.43
C ASN A 67 -51.05 4.25 -6.98
N LYS A 68 -50.94 3.09 -6.31
CA LYS A 68 -52.10 2.37 -5.78
C LYS A 68 -52.86 3.19 -4.73
N GLY A 69 -52.14 3.91 -3.87
CA GLY A 69 -52.76 4.78 -2.87
C GLY A 69 -53.51 5.95 -3.51
N VAL A 70 -52.93 6.59 -4.53
CA VAL A 70 -53.57 7.67 -5.29
C VAL A 70 -54.80 7.15 -6.03
N GLU A 71 -54.71 6.01 -6.71
CA GLU A 71 -55.84 5.35 -7.38
C GLU A 71 -56.97 5.03 -6.40
N HIS A 72 -56.64 4.57 -5.19
CA HIS A 72 -57.63 4.28 -4.15
C HIS A 72 -58.37 5.56 -3.71
N VAL A 73 -57.66 6.67 -3.47
CA VAL A 73 -58.27 7.96 -3.14
C VAL A 73 -59.18 8.45 -4.27
N VAL A 74 -58.71 8.38 -5.52
CA VAL A 74 -59.50 8.77 -6.70
C VAL A 74 -60.77 7.93 -6.83
N LYS A 75 -60.70 6.62 -6.55
CA LYS A 75 -61.85 5.73 -6.61
C LYS A 75 -62.89 6.08 -5.54
N LEU A 76 -62.46 6.37 -4.31
CA LEU A 76 -63.36 6.82 -3.23
C LEU A 76 -64.02 8.16 -3.56
N ALA A 77 -63.26 9.11 -4.11
CA ALA A 77 -63.77 10.43 -4.48
C ALA A 77 -64.76 10.42 -5.66
N LYS A 78 -64.75 9.36 -6.49
CA LYS A 78 -65.65 9.18 -7.65
C LYS A 78 -66.92 8.40 -7.33
N GLN A 79 -67.11 7.91 -6.10
CA GLN A 79 -68.36 7.26 -5.72
C GLN A 79 -69.51 8.27 -5.82
N GLU A 80 -70.70 7.83 -6.22
CA GLU A 80 -71.88 8.71 -6.27
C GLU A 80 -72.35 9.02 -4.84
N LEU A 81 -71.77 10.09 -4.28
CA LEU A 81 -71.99 10.48 -2.88
C LEU A 81 -73.44 10.93 -2.60
N GLY A 82 -74.22 11.25 -3.63
CA GLY A 82 -75.59 11.73 -3.49
C GLY A 82 -76.62 10.68 -3.05
N GLU A 83 -76.29 9.39 -3.17
CA GLU A 83 -77.18 8.27 -2.78
C GLU A 83 -76.79 7.62 -1.44
N LEU A 84 -75.73 8.10 -0.79
CA LEU A 84 -75.19 7.52 0.43
C LEU A 84 -75.82 8.11 1.70
N SER A 85 -75.96 7.27 2.72
CA SER A 85 -76.37 7.70 4.05
C SER A 85 -75.27 8.49 4.77
N GLU A 86 -75.65 9.31 5.75
CA GLU A 86 -74.71 10.13 6.53
C GLU A 86 -73.57 9.31 7.20
N PRO A 87 -73.81 8.10 7.75
CA PRO A 87 -72.73 7.23 8.24
C PRO A 87 -71.77 6.74 7.14
N GLU A 88 -72.26 6.45 5.94
CA GLU A 88 -71.45 5.98 4.80
C GLU A 88 -70.57 7.10 4.25
N LEU A 89 -71.10 8.32 4.16
CA LEU A 89 -70.33 9.52 3.81
C LEU A 89 -69.19 9.77 4.79
N ARG A 90 -69.47 9.63 6.10
CA ARG A 90 -68.46 9.81 7.15
C ARG A 90 -67.37 8.74 7.11
N ASP A 91 -67.71 7.49 6.80
CA ASP A 91 -66.73 6.41 6.63
C ASP A 91 -65.81 6.67 5.42
N ILE A 92 -66.36 7.13 4.29
CA ILE A 92 -65.57 7.53 3.12
C ILE A 92 -64.63 8.69 3.45
N GLU A 93 -65.10 9.71 4.17
CA GLU A 93 -64.29 10.86 4.59
C GLU A 93 -63.10 10.41 5.46
N ILE A 94 -63.33 9.49 6.40
CA ILE A 94 -62.27 8.91 7.24
C ILE A 94 -61.26 8.14 6.38
N LYS A 95 -61.73 7.31 5.43
CA LYS A 95 -60.87 6.55 4.52
C LYS A 95 -60.01 7.45 3.65
N ILE A 96 -60.58 8.49 3.04
CA ILE A 96 -59.84 9.47 2.23
C ILE A 96 -58.81 10.22 3.09
N THR A 97 -59.18 10.62 4.31
CA THR A 97 -58.28 11.31 5.23
C THR A 97 -57.09 10.44 5.62
N ASN A 98 -57.33 9.17 5.95
CA ASN A 98 -56.28 8.23 6.31
C ASN A 98 -55.37 7.90 5.11
N ALA A 99 -55.95 7.66 3.94
CA ALA A 99 -55.18 7.42 2.72
C ALA A 99 -54.31 8.64 2.36
N SER A 100 -54.85 9.85 2.48
CA SER A 100 -54.11 11.09 2.24
C SER A 100 -52.95 11.29 3.22
N LYS A 101 -53.12 10.92 4.50
CA LYS A 101 -52.02 10.94 5.49
C LYS A 101 -50.92 9.94 5.12
N ASN A 102 -51.30 8.71 4.75
CA ASN A 102 -50.35 7.67 4.35
C ASN A 102 -49.58 8.06 3.08
N LEU A 103 -50.25 8.68 2.10
CA LEU A 103 -49.61 9.19 0.88
C LEU A 103 -48.58 10.30 1.19
N LYS A 104 -48.90 11.23 2.09
CA LYS A 104 -47.94 12.26 2.54
C LYS A 104 -46.71 11.65 3.23
N GLU A 105 -46.89 10.60 4.02
CA GLU A 105 -45.77 9.89 4.62
C GLU A 105 -44.92 9.17 3.56
N LEU A 106 -45.57 8.55 2.59
CA LEU A 106 -44.91 7.87 1.49
C LEU A 106 -44.10 8.83 0.60
N GLU A 107 -44.64 10.01 0.31
CA GLU A 107 -43.94 11.08 -0.42
C GLU A 107 -42.65 11.49 0.29
N ARG A 108 -42.68 11.66 1.63
CA ARG A 108 -41.47 11.95 2.43
C ARG A 108 -40.43 10.83 2.34
N ARG A 109 -40.88 9.56 2.36
CA ARG A 109 -40.00 8.39 2.20
C ARG A 109 -39.38 8.34 0.81
N LEU A 110 -40.15 8.66 -0.24
CA LEU A 110 -39.67 8.74 -1.63
C LEU A 110 -38.59 9.82 -1.78
N ILE A 111 -38.82 11.02 -1.26
CA ILE A 111 -37.83 12.10 -1.28
C ILE A 111 -36.53 11.68 -0.59
N THR A 112 -36.63 11.12 0.63
CA THR A 112 -35.47 10.64 1.38
C THR A 112 -34.69 9.57 0.60
N GLN A 113 -35.40 8.65 -0.07
CA GLN A 113 -34.79 7.60 -0.87
C GLN A 113 -34.10 8.16 -2.12
N MET A 114 -34.71 9.15 -2.78
CA MET A 114 -34.12 9.84 -3.93
C MET A 114 -32.83 10.58 -3.56
N GLU A 115 -32.78 11.21 -2.38
CA GLU A 115 -31.56 11.85 -1.87
C GLU A 115 -30.43 10.84 -1.65
N LYS A 116 -30.74 9.66 -1.09
CA LYS A 116 -29.76 8.57 -0.95
C LYS A 116 -29.21 8.10 -2.30
N VAL A 117 -30.08 7.86 -3.29
CA VAL A 117 -29.67 7.48 -4.65
C VAL A 117 -28.72 8.54 -5.23
N LYS A 118 -29.08 9.82 -5.10
CA LYS A 118 -28.24 10.94 -5.58
C LYS A 118 -26.87 10.96 -4.89
N SER A 119 -26.82 10.71 -3.58
CA SER A 119 -25.57 10.65 -2.81
C SER A 119 -24.67 9.50 -3.28
N VAL A 120 -25.23 8.30 -3.45
CA VAL A 120 -24.49 7.12 -3.92
C VAL A 120 -23.93 7.32 -5.32
N LEU A 121 -24.72 7.90 -6.24
CA LEU A 121 -24.27 8.22 -7.59
C LEU A 121 -23.12 9.24 -7.58
N LEU A 122 -23.22 10.29 -6.76
CA LEU A 122 -22.16 11.29 -6.63
C LEU A 122 -20.86 10.67 -6.08
N GLU A 123 -20.96 9.80 -5.07
CA GLU A 123 -19.81 9.08 -4.53
C GLU A 123 -19.17 8.15 -5.58
N PHE A 124 -20.01 7.45 -6.36
CA PHE A 124 -19.56 6.58 -7.44
C PHE A 124 -18.77 7.34 -8.50
N GLU A 125 -19.30 8.47 -8.99
CA GLU A 125 -18.62 9.31 -9.98
C GLU A 125 -17.30 9.86 -9.45
N ASN A 126 -17.28 10.34 -8.21
CA ASN A 126 -16.07 10.85 -7.58
C ASN A 126 -15.01 9.76 -7.41
N THR A 127 -15.41 8.56 -6.99
CA THR A 127 -14.50 7.42 -6.85
C THR A 127 -13.94 6.99 -8.19
N LYS A 128 -14.78 6.94 -9.24
CA LYS A 128 -14.36 6.64 -10.61
C LYS A 128 -13.33 7.64 -11.14
N LYS A 129 -13.55 8.93 -10.93
CA LYS A 129 -12.57 9.99 -11.30
C LYS A 129 -11.25 9.79 -10.58
N LYS A 130 -11.27 9.49 -9.28
CA LYS A 130 -10.04 9.21 -8.50
C LYS A 130 -9.29 7.99 -9.03
N ILE A 131 -10.00 6.91 -9.42
CA ILE A 131 -9.37 5.71 -10.02
C ILE A 131 -8.63 6.07 -11.31
N ILE A 132 -9.24 6.87 -12.19
CA ILE A 132 -8.62 7.26 -13.46
C ILE A 132 -7.32 8.04 -13.21
N LEU A 133 -7.36 9.05 -12.34
CA LEU A 133 -6.18 9.84 -11.97
C LEU A 133 -5.09 8.98 -11.30
N ALA A 134 -5.49 8.05 -10.43
CA ALA A 134 -4.58 7.12 -9.78
C ALA A 134 -3.89 6.20 -10.80
N ARG A 135 -4.62 5.67 -11.79
CA ARG A 135 -4.03 4.83 -12.84
C ARG A 135 -3.02 5.58 -13.71
N GLN A 136 -3.26 6.86 -13.99
CA GLN A 136 -2.28 7.71 -14.70
C GLN A 136 -1.00 7.87 -13.87
N LYS A 137 -1.13 8.28 -12.60
CA LYS A 137 0.02 8.38 -11.68
C LYS A 137 0.77 7.06 -11.52
N HIS A 138 0.06 5.95 -11.46
CA HIS A 138 0.67 4.62 -11.39
C HIS A 138 1.55 4.35 -12.61
N LYS A 139 1.05 4.65 -13.81
CA LYS A 139 1.80 4.49 -15.05
C LYS A 139 3.09 5.31 -15.02
N ASP A 140 3.01 6.58 -14.62
CA ASP A 140 4.18 7.46 -14.55
C ASP A 140 5.24 6.95 -13.55
N HIS A 141 4.82 6.52 -12.36
CA HIS A 141 5.74 5.94 -11.37
C HIS A 141 6.34 4.62 -11.83
N LYS A 142 5.56 3.78 -12.49
CA LYS A 142 6.04 2.51 -13.06
C LYS A 142 7.08 2.76 -14.14
N GLU A 143 6.81 3.66 -15.08
CA GLU A 143 7.75 3.99 -16.16
C GLU A 143 9.07 4.55 -15.61
N LYS A 144 9.03 5.41 -14.60
CA LYS A 144 10.23 5.92 -13.92
C LYS A 144 11.03 4.80 -13.24
N TYR A 145 10.35 3.89 -12.56
CA TYR A 145 10.99 2.75 -11.90
C TYR A 145 11.59 1.76 -12.90
N ASP A 146 10.85 1.44 -13.97
CA ASP A 146 11.30 0.54 -15.03
C ASP A 146 12.52 1.13 -15.79
N ALA A 147 12.55 2.45 -16.02
CA ALA A 147 13.71 3.13 -16.59
C ALA A 147 14.95 3.03 -15.68
N MET A 148 14.79 3.29 -14.38
CA MET A 148 15.88 3.12 -13.41
C MET A 148 16.37 1.67 -13.37
N LEU A 149 15.47 0.69 -13.36
CA LEU A 149 15.84 -0.73 -13.37
C LEU A 149 16.68 -1.08 -14.60
N LYS A 150 16.34 -0.56 -15.79
CA LYS A 150 17.13 -0.79 -17.00
C LYS A 150 18.56 -0.26 -16.89
N GLU A 151 18.77 0.87 -16.22
CA GLU A 151 20.10 1.46 -16.02
C GLU A 151 20.91 0.73 -14.93
N VAL A 152 20.24 0.27 -13.88
CA VAL A 152 20.88 -0.27 -12.68
C VAL A 152 21.13 -1.78 -12.77
N THR A 153 20.25 -2.53 -13.44
CA THR A 153 20.36 -3.99 -13.53
C THR A 153 21.69 -4.46 -14.16
N PRO A 154 22.19 -3.87 -15.26
CA PRO A 154 23.47 -4.26 -15.82
C PRO A 154 24.63 -4.06 -14.83
N LYS A 155 24.62 -2.95 -14.09
CA LYS A 155 25.63 -2.63 -13.06
C LYS A 155 25.59 -3.66 -11.93
N LEU A 156 24.40 -4.03 -11.45
CA LEU A 156 24.26 -5.08 -10.42
C LEU A 156 24.85 -6.41 -10.88
N GLU A 157 24.54 -6.82 -12.12
CA GLU A 157 25.03 -8.08 -12.66
C GLU A 157 26.55 -8.07 -12.89
N GLU A 158 27.11 -6.93 -13.28
CA GLU A 158 28.56 -6.74 -13.37
C GLU A 158 29.24 -6.82 -12.00
N MET A 159 28.72 -6.09 -10.99
CA MET A 159 29.25 -6.12 -9.63
C MET A 159 29.19 -7.52 -9.01
N LYS A 160 28.10 -8.27 -9.23
CA LYS A 160 28.00 -9.67 -8.78
C LYS A 160 29.04 -10.57 -9.45
N LYS A 161 29.27 -10.41 -10.76
CA LYS A 161 30.31 -11.16 -11.48
C LYS A 161 31.71 -10.82 -10.94
N ASP A 162 31.96 -9.56 -10.64
CA ASP A 162 33.26 -9.13 -10.13
C ASP A 162 33.50 -9.60 -8.69
N LEU A 163 32.46 -9.62 -7.84
CA LEU A 163 32.52 -10.27 -6.53
C LEU A 163 32.86 -11.76 -6.66
N GLN A 164 32.24 -12.48 -7.59
CA GLN A 164 32.55 -13.91 -7.83
C GLN A 164 33.98 -14.14 -8.32
N LYS A 165 34.55 -13.21 -9.10
CA LYS A 165 35.96 -13.27 -9.52
C LYS A 165 36.88 -13.03 -8.32
N LEU A 166 36.59 -12.03 -7.50
CA LEU A 166 37.37 -11.72 -6.30
C LEU A 166 37.32 -12.86 -5.29
N GLU A 167 36.16 -13.50 -5.08
CA GLU A 167 36.00 -14.65 -4.18
C GLU A 167 36.98 -15.79 -4.52
N LYS A 168 37.30 -16.01 -5.80
CA LYS A 168 38.26 -17.05 -6.22
C LYS A 168 39.72 -16.73 -5.91
N ILE A 169 40.03 -15.47 -5.60
CA ILE A 169 41.40 -14.96 -5.42
C ILE A 169 41.67 -14.64 -3.95
N VAL A 170 40.63 -14.39 -3.15
CA VAL A 170 40.75 -14.16 -1.71
C VAL A 170 41.11 -15.47 -0.98
N ASP A 171 41.91 -15.37 0.07
CA ASP A 171 42.22 -16.50 0.95
C ASP A 171 40.93 -17.13 1.52
N LYS A 172 40.84 -18.46 1.44
CA LYS A 172 39.60 -19.19 1.76
C LYS A 172 39.23 -19.08 3.23
N GLU A 173 40.21 -19.18 4.14
CA GLU A 173 39.93 -19.14 5.58
C GLU A 173 39.45 -17.75 6.01
N LEU A 174 40.09 -16.70 5.48
CA LEU A 174 39.69 -15.32 5.73
C LEU A 174 38.32 -15.01 5.11
N PHE A 175 38.02 -15.54 3.93
CA PHE A 175 36.74 -15.34 3.26
C PHE A 175 35.58 -16.08 3.95
N ASP A 176 35.82 -17.26 4.54
CA ASP A 176 34.81 -17.97 5.31
C ASP A 176 34.43 -17.18 6.59
N LYS A 177 35.43 -16.62 7.29
CA LYS A 177 35.20 -15.69 8.42
C LYS A 177 34.44 -14.43 7.98
N TYR A 178 34.74 -13.90 6.80
CA TYR A 178 34.01 -12.78 6.22
C TYR A 178 32.53 -13.10 6.03
N LYS A 179 32.22 -14.23 5.36
CA LYS A 179 30.83 -14.65 5.10
C LYS A 179 30.04 -14.90 6.38
N GLU A 180 30.66 -15.45 7.42
CA GLU A 180 30.03 -15.63 8.73
C GLU A 180 29.60 -14.28 9.32
N LEU A 181 30.54 -13.34 9.44
CA LEU A 181 30.27 -12.00 9.99
C LEU A 181 29.25 -11.23 9.15
N ARG A 182 29.27 -11.43 7.83
CA ARG A 182 28.32 -10.85 6.90
C ARG A 182 26.89 -11.29 7.18
N LYS A 183 26.68 -12.60 7.40
CA LYS A 183 25.38 -13.19 7.75
C LYS A 183 24.87 -12.69 9.10
N ASP A 184 25.78 -12.44 10.04
CA ASP A 184 25.48 -11.87 11.35
C ASP A 184 25.12 -10.36 11.31
N GLY A 185 25.07 -9.75 10.13
CA GLY A 185 24.77 -8.33 9.97
C GLY A 185 25.92 -7.40 10.33
N VAL A 186 27.14 -7.92 10.52
CA VAL A 186 28.33 -7.09 10.77
C VAL A 186 28.81 -6.47 9.46
N PHE A 187 28.84 -5.15 9.40
CA PHE A 187 29.41 -4.40 8.27
C PHE A 187 29.94 -3.03 8.73
N PRO A 188 31.01 -2.48 8.13
CA PRO A 188 32.04 -3.21 7.37
C PRO A 188 32.70 -4.30 8.25
N ILE A 189 33.22 -5.35 7.62
CA ILE A 189 33.77 -6.54 8.30
C ILE A 189 35.25 -6.35 8.61
N LEU A 190 36.04 -5.91 7.62
CA LEU A 190 37.43 -5.53 7.76
C LEU A 190 37.56 -4.04 8.03
N VAL A 191 38.36 -3.70 9.03
CA VAL A 191 38.66 -2.32 9.43
C VAL A 191 40.14 -2.17 9.74
N PRO A 192 40.76 -1.01 9.47
CA PRO A 192 42.18 -0.83 9.76
C PRO A 192 42.41 -0.74 11.28
N LEU A 193 43.63 -1.03 11.71
CA LEU A 193 44.13 -0.58 13.00
C LEU A 193 44.25 0.96 12.97
N GLN A 194 43.50 1.63 13.81
CA GLN A 194 43.45 3.09 13.92
C GLN A 194 44.46 3.56 14.97
N ASP A 195 45.25 4.58 14.62
CA ASP A 195 46.24 5.24 15.50
C ASP A 195 47.21 4.27 16.19
N GLY A 196 47.49 3.14 15.55
CA GLY A 196 48.38 2.08 16.05
C GLY A 196 47.88 1.30 17.27
N LYS A 197 46.68 1.59 17.80
CA LYS A 197 46.20 0.99 19.05
C LYS A 197 44.71 0.74 19.15
N ALA A 198 43.88 1.20 18.22
CA ALA A 198 42.43 1.11 18.32
C ALA A 198 41.79 0.40 17.13
N CYS A 199 40.63 -0.22 17.35
CA CYS A 199 39.84 -0.78 16.27
C CYS A 199 39.26 0.32 15.37
N GLY A 200 39.48 0.25 14.05
CA GLY A 200 38.90 1.20 13.10
C GLY A 200 37.36 1.17 12.98
N GLY A 201 36.70 0.15 13.55
CA GLY A 201 35.24 0.03 13.58
C GLY A 201 34.61 0.64 14.83
N CYS A 202 34.87 0.08 16.01
CA CYS A 202 34.27 0.54 17.27
C CYS A 202 35.14 1.52 18.07
N ARG A 203 36.36 1.83 17.61
CA ARG A 203 37.33 2.75 18.26
C ARG A 203 37.80 2.34 19.65
N SER A 204 37.46 1.15 20.13
CA SER A 204 38.00 0.61 21.38
C SER A 204 39.50 0.36 21.24
N SER A 205 40.26 0.71 22.29
CA SER A 205 41.69 0.42 22.37
C SER A 205 41.92 -1.09 22.50
N LEU A 206 42.95 -1.58 21.82
CA LEU A 206 43.39 -2.97 21.86
C LEU A 206 44.52 -3.13 22.89
N PRO A 207 44.58 -4.24 23.64
CA PRO A 207 45.72 -4.58 24.47
C PRO A 207 47.01 -4.71 23.64
N SER A 208 48.16 -4.37 24.23
CA SER A 208 49.47 -4.47 23.55
C SER A 208 49.74 -5.88 23.01
N SER A 209 49.37 -6.93 23.76
CA SER A 209 49.49 -8.32 23.33
C SER A 209 48.65 -8.65 22.08
N THR A 210 47.47 -8.04 21.95
CA THR A 210 46.61 -8.18 20.76
C THR A 210 47.21 -7.46 19.56
N ILE A 211 47.84 -6.29 19.77
CA ILE A 211 48.55 -5.55 18.72
C ILE A 211 49.79 -6.33 18.25
N GLU A 212 50.53 -6.96 19.16
CA GLU A 212 51.67 -7.84 18.80
C GLU A 212 51.20 -9.05 17.99
N LYS A 213 50.10 -9.69 18.37
CA LYS A 213 49.50 -10.79 17.59
C LYS A 213 49.06 -10.34 16.19
N LEU A 214 48.54 -9.13 16.05
CA LEU A 214 48.17 -8.57 14.74
C LEU A 214 49.39 -8.40 13.83
N LYS A 215 50.54 -7.97 14.38
CA LYS A 215 51.80 -7.89 13.61
C LYS A 215 52.30 -9.25 13.13
N GLN A 216 51.92 -10.33 13.80
CA GLN A 216 52.32 -11.71 13.44
C GLN A 216 51.33 -12.40 12.48
N ASN A 217 50.03 -12.11 12.59
CA ASN A 217 48.97 -12.89 11.94
C ASN A 217 48.19 -12.14 10.84
N ASP A 218 48.70 -11.00 10.35
CA ASP A 218 48.12 -10.08 9.35
C ASP A 218 46.74 -9.47 9.71
N THR A 219 45.90 -10.21 10.44
CA THR A 219 44.56 -9.83 10.87
C THR A 219 44.24 -10.37 12.27
N ILE A 220 43.34 -9.71 12.99
CA ILE A 220 42.82 -10.17 14.29
C ILE A 220 41.36 -9.81 14.47
N ARG A 221 40.59 -10.62 15.21
CA ARG A 221 39.18 -10.30 15.51
C ARG A 221 39.11 -9.32 16.68
N CYS A 222 38.33 -8.25 16.53
CA CYS A 222 38.01 -7.33 17.62
C CYS A 222 37.11 -8.02 18.64
N GLU A 223 37.51 -8.05 19.90
CA GLU A 223 36.71 -8.65 20.99
C GLU A 223 35.42 -7.87 21.27
N ASN A 224 35.41 -6.56 21.02
CA ASN A 224 34.25 -5.71 21.30
C ASN A 224 33.19 -5.73 20.18
N CYS A 225 33.61 -5.59 18.92
CA CYS A 225 32.65 -5.46 17.80
C CYS A 225 32.73 -6.60 16.76
N ARG A 226 33.54 -7.62 17.02
CA ARG A 226 33.71 -8.84 16.20
C ARG A 226 34.27 -8.62 14.79
N ARG A 227 34.50 -7.38 14.35
CA ARG A 227 35.14 -7.03 13.08
C ARG A 227 36.58 -7.53 13.02
N ILE A 228 37.05 -7.82 11.81
CA ILE A 228 38.44 -8.20 11.53
C ILE A 228 39.27 -6.92 11.40
N ILE A 229 40.31 -6.79 12.21
CA ILE A 229 41.25 -5.67 12.19
C ILE A 229 42.47 -6.10 11.39
N TYR A 230 42.93 -5.26 10.47
CA TYR A 230 44.18 -5.48 9.72
C TYR A 230 45.20 -4.37 10.01
N ALA A 231 46.48 -4.72 9.92
CA ALA A 231 47.55 -3.72 9.89
C ALA A 231 47.59 -3.07 8.50
N LYS A 232 47.59 -1.73 8.45
CA LYS A 232 47.78 -0.98 7.20
C LYS A 232 49.19 -1.17 6.67
#